data_AF-A0A6L9QTW3-F1
#
_entry.id   AF-A0A6L9QTW3-F1
#
_cell.length_a   1.000
_cell.length_b   1.000
_cell.length_c   1.000
_cell.angle_alpha   90.00
_cell.angle_beta   90.00
_cell.angle_gamma   90.00
#
_symmetry.space_group_name_H-M   'P 1'
#
loop_
_entity.id
_entity.type
_entity.pdbx_description
1 polymer ?
#
loop_
_entity_poly.entity_id
_entity_poly.type
_entity_poly.pdbx_seq_one_letter_code
_entity_poly.pdbx_strand_id
1 'polypeptide(L)'
;GVLTRTGALRATLYQPAVDAAGRLRIAAAVGVNGDVAGKAKALLAAGADLIVVDTAHGHQDKMMSALAAVRGLDPAVPIVAGNVVTAEGTRDLIEAGADIVKVGVGPGAMCTTRMMTGVGRPQFSAVLECAAEARRLGRHVWADGGVRHPRDVALALAAGAANVMVGSWFAGTYESPGDLQRAADGRLYKESFGMASARAVRLRTAEDSPFDRARKALFEEGISTSRMFLDPRRPGVEDLIDQIVAGLRSSCTYAGARTLEEFHERATVGIQNPSGYAEGMPLSTSW
;
A
#
# COMPACT_ATOMS: atom_id res chain seq x y z
N GLY A 1 24.96 8.44 -3.26
CA GLY A 1 23.98 9.14 -4.13
C GLY A 1 24.69 10.18 -4.98
N VAL A 2 24.07 10.64 -6.06
CA VAL A 2 24.57 11.75 -6.88
C VAL A 2 23.70 12.97 -6.58
N LEU A 3 24.31 14.10 -6.22
CA LEU A 3 23.57 15.35 -6.01
C LEU A 3 23.19 15.93 -7.37
N THR A 4 21.89 16.10 -7.62
CA THR A 4 21.36 16.75 -8.82
C THR A 4 20.76 18.10 -8.49
N ARG A 5 20.65 19.01 -9.47
CA ARG A 5 19.99 20.31 -9.27
C ARG A 5 18.55 20.14 -8.76
N THR A 6 17.82 19.19 -9.32
CA THR A 6 16.46 18.85 -8.90
C THR A 6 16.44 18.27 -7.48
N GLY A 7 17.36 17.36 -7.16
CA GLY A 7 17.49 16.81 -5.80
C GLY A 7 17.79 17.86 -4.75
N ALA A 8 18.66 18.84 -5.06
CA ALA A 8 18.93 19.97 -4.18
C ALA A 8 17.68 20.84 -3.95
N LEU A 9 16.86 21.06 -4.99
CA LEU A 9 15.57 21.75 -4.85
C LEU A 9 14.57 20.94 -4.02
N ARG A 10 14.48 19.63 -4.22
CA ARG A 10 13.62 18.74 -3.42
C ARG A 10 13.97 18.82 -1.93
N ALA A 11 15.26 18.91 -1.59
CA ALA A 11 15.71 19.07 -0.21
C ALA A 11 15.25 20.39 0.46
N THR A 12 14.84 21.41 -0.31
CA THR A 12 14.22 22.63 0.24
C THR A 12 12.70 22.53 0.35
N LEU A 13 12.07 21.54 -0.29
CA LEU A 13 10.62 21.37 -0.36
C LEU A 13 10.09 20.25 0.54
N TYR A 14 10.89 19.21 0.74
CA TYR A 14 10.52 18.00 1.48
C TYR A 14 11.40 17.82 2.70
N GLN A 15 10.77 17.37 3.78
CA GLN A 15 11.47 16.91 4.97
C GLN A 15 11.61 15.39 4.90
N PRO A 16 12.80 14.83 5.16
CA PRO A 16 12.97 13.38 5.21
C PRO A 16 12.17 12.78 6.37
N ALA A 17 11.57 11.62 6.16
CA ALA A 17 10.87 10.87 7.20
C ALA A 17 11.90 10.18 8.11
N VAL A 18 12.27 10.84 9.20
CA VAL A 18 13.29 10.36 10.15
C VAL A 18 12.71 9.96 11.51
N ASP A 19 13.39 9.06 12.19
CA ASP A 19 13.15 8.71 13.59
C ASP A 19 13.69 9.79 14.55
N ALA A 20 13.57 9.55 15.86
CA ALA A 20 14.04 10.48 16.88
C ALA A 20 15.58 10.67 16.89
N ALA A 21 16.33 9.75 16.27
CA ALA A 21 17.78 9.81 16.14
C ALA A 21 18.24 10.40 14.78
N GLY A 22 17.31 10.84 13.94
CA GLY A 22 17.61 11.39 12.61
C GLY A 22 17.89 10.34 11.53
N ARG A 23 17.62 9.05 11.79
CA ARG A 23 17.76 7.96 10.82
C ARG A 23 16.48 7.85 9.99
N LEU A 24 16.60 7.49 8.71
CA LEU A 24 15.42 7.28 7.86
C LEU A 24 14.54 6.16 8.42
N ARG A 25 13.23 6.40 8.50
CA ARG A 25 12.29 5.41 9.01
C ARG A 25 12.12 4.24 8.05
N ILE A 26 12.04 3.03 8.61
CA ILE A 26 11.84 1.79 7.85
C ILE A 26 10.71 0.98 8.48
N ALA A 27 9.76 0.55 7.65
CA ALA A 27 8.73 -0.41 8.01
C ALA A 27 9.10 -1.80 7.48
N ALA A 28 8.80 -2.86 8.23
CA ALA A 28 9.07 -4.24 7.82
C ALA A 28 7.82 -5.11 7.95
N ALA A 29 7.59 -5.98 6.95
CA ALA A 29 6.42 -6.86 6.92
C ALA A 29 6.73 -8.26 7.49
N VAL A 30 5.77 -8.82 8.22
CA VAL A 30 5.79 -10.18 8.75
C VAL A 30 4.47 -10.87 8.41
N GLY A 31 4.54 -12.08 7.85
CA GLY A 31 3.34 -12.88 7.60
C GLY A 31 2.82 -13.55 8.87
N VAL A 32 1.59 -14.05 8.82
CA VAL A 32 0.92 -14.71 9.97
C VAL A 32 1.29 -16.19 10.16
N ASN A 33 2.30 -16.70 9.46
CA ASN A 33 2.68 -18.12 9.42
C ASN A 33 4.11 -18.36 9.95
N GLY A 34 4.32 -19.53 10.57
CA GLY A 34 5.61 -19.92 11.13
C GLY A 34 5.94 -19.17 12.41
N ASP A 35 7.22 -18.91 12.65
CA ASP A 35 7.69 -18.18 13.83
C ASP A 35 7.50 -16.65 13.67
N VAL A 36 6.28 -16.19 13.91
CA VAL A 36 5.90 -14.76 13.82
C VAL A 36 6.68 -13.93 14.86
N ALA A 37 6.72 -14.38 16.11
CA ALA A 37 7.36 -13.65 17.22
C ALA A 37 8.87 -13.54 17.01
N GLY A 38 9.55 -14.62 16.63
CA GLY A 38 10.99 -14.58 16.36
C GLY A 38 11.35 -13.67 15.19
N LYS A 39 10.57 -13.71 14.09
CA LYS A 39 10.76 -12.81 12.95
C LYS A 39 10.55 -11.34 13.33
N ALA A 40 9.46 -11.03 14.04
CA ALA A 40 9.20 -9.68 14.51
C ALA A 40 10.31 -9.18 15.46
N LYS A 41 10.74 -10.02 16.41
CA LYS A 41 11.85 -9.70 17.31
C LYS A 41 13.14 -9.39 16.56
N ALA A 42 13.48 -10.18 15.54
CA ALA A 42 14.66 -9.94 14.71
C ALA A 42 14.58 -8.62 13.95
N LEU A 43 13.42 -8.28 13.39
CA LEU A 43 13.21 -7.01 12.68
C LEU A 43 13.26 -5.79 13.61
N LEU A 44 12.68 -5.91 14.80
CA LEU A 44 12.76 -4.88 15.85
C LEU A 44 14.23 -4.66 16.27
N ALA A 45 14.99 -5.75 16.48
CA ALA A 45 16.41 -5.66 16.79
C ALA A 45 17.24 -5.05 15.65
N ALA A 46 16.82 -5.23 14.39
CA ALA A 46 17.42 -4.59 13.22
C ALA A 46 17.06 -3.09 13.08
N GLY A 47 16.16 -2.57 13.93
CA GLY A 47 15.79 -1.16 13.95
C GLY A 47 14.57 -0.80 13.10
N ALA A 48 13.66 -1.74 12.83
CA ALA A 48 12.39 -1.41 12.19
C ALA A 48 11.56 -0.45 13.07
N ASP A 49 11.11 0.67 12.49
CA ASP A 49 10.30 1.71 13.15
C ASP A 49 8.80 1.40 13.15
N LEU A 50 8.40 0.33 12.46
CA LEU A 50 7.02 -0.11 12.31
C LEU A 50 6.98 -1.56 11.81
N ILE A 51 6.11 -2.38 12.41
CA ILE A 51 5.90 -3.77 11.98
C ILE A 51 4.56 -3.89 11.26
N VAL A 52 4.55 -4.46 10.05
CA VAL A 52 3.33 -4.72 9.26
C VAL A 52 3.02 -6.21 9.31
N VAL A 53 2.02 -6.60 10.09
CA VAL A 53 1.49 -7.98 10.08
C VAL A 53 0.54 -8.11 8.89
N ASP A 54 0.94 -8.89 7.90
CA ASP A 54 0.31 -8.89 6.57
C ASP A 54 -0.21 -10.27 6.15
N THR A 55 -1.46 -10.32 5.73
CA THR A 55 -2.11 -11.48 5.12
C THR A 55 -3.26 -11.03 4.22
N ALA A 56 -3.65 -11.86 3.25
CA ALA A 56 -4.70 -11.51 2.30
C ALA A 56 -6.05 -11.24 2.99
N HIS A 57 -6.36 -11.99 4.06
CA HIS A 57 -7.56 -11.82 4.87
C HIS A 57 -7.15 -11.63 6.33
N GLY A 58 -7.20 -10.40 6.82
CA GLY A 58 -6.81 -10.05 8.19
C GLY A 58 -7.86 -10.43 9.24
N HIS A 59 -9.14 -10.53 8.88
CA HIS A 59 -10.22 -10.81 9.83
C HIS A 59 -10.37 -12.33 10.07
N GLN A 60 -9.32 -12.94 10.61
CA GLN A 60 -9.26 -14.38 10.92
C GLN A 60 -8.48 -14.63 12.23
N ASP A 61 -8.78 -15.73 12.92
CA ASP A 61 -8.16 -16.08 14.21
C ASP A 61 -6.63 -16.12 14.17
N LYS A 62 -6.06 -16.55 13.04
CA LYS A 62 -4.61 -16.61 12.87
C LYS A 62 -3.95 -15.24 12.88
N MET A 63 -4.63 -14.22 12.34
CA MET A 63 -4.15 -12.84 12.43
C MET A 63 -4.20 -12.34 13.86
N MET A 64 -5.29 -12.61 14.59
CA MET A 64 -5.42 -12.22 16.00
C MET A 64 -4.30 -12.85 16.85
N SER A 65 -4.02 -14.14 16.60
CA SER A 65 -2.92 -14.86 17.24
C SER A 65 -1.55 -14.25 16.90
N ALA A 66 -1.33 -13.86 15.64
CA ALA A 66 -0.10 -13.21 15.19
C ALA A 66 0.08 -11.83 15.84
N LEU A 67 -0.98 -11.03 15.94
CA LEU A 67 -0.94 -9.74 16.63
C LEU A 67 -0.63 -9.89 18.11
N ALA A 68 -1.29 -10.84 18.79
CA ALA A 68 -0.99 -11.14 20.18
C ALA A 68 0.48 -11.55 20.38
N ALA A 69 1.03 -12.35 19.48
CA ALA A 69 2.43 -12.76 19.52
C ALA A 69 3.40 -11.57 19.33
N VAL A 70 3.12 -10.66 18.38
CA VAL A 70 3.94 -9.47 18.16
C VAL A 70 3.80 -8.48 19.33
N ARG A 71 2.58 -8.25 19.83
CA ARG A 71 2.33 -7.35 20.96
C ARG A 71 2.93 -7.88 22.26
N GLY A 72 3.00 -9.20 22.44
CA GLY A 72 3.69 -9.86 23.55
C GLY A 72 5.21 -9.63 23.60
N LEU A 73 5.82 -9.11 22.53
CA LEU A 73 7.21 -8.63 22.53
C LEU A 73 7.35 -7.22 23.13
N ASP A 74 6.24 -6.57 23.48
CA ASP A 74 6.16 -5.19 23.95
C ASP A 74 6.91 -4.19 23.03
N PRO A 75 6.59 -4.16 21.72
CA PRO A 75 7.29 -3.27 20.79
C PRO A 75 6.98 -1.80 21.11
N ALA A 76 8.03 -0.98 21.20
CA ALA A 76 7.91 0.47 21.34
C ALA A 76 7.49 1.19 20.04
N VAL A 77 7.25 0.43 18.97
CA VAL A 77 6.90 0.94 17.63
C VAL A 77 5.47 0.53 17.26
N PRO A 78 4.78 1.31 16.40
CA PRO A 78 3.44 0.98 15.97
C PRO A 78 3.36 -0.37 15.24
N ILE A 79 2.25 -1.07 15.44
CA ILE A 79 1.91 -2.30 14.71
C ILE A 79 0.81 -1.98 13.69
N VAL A 80 1.06 -2.29 12.42
CA VAL A 80 0.06 -2.27 11.34
C VAL A 80 -0.46 -3.68 11.13
N ALA A 81 -1.76 -3.85 10.92
CA ALA A 81 -2.37 -5.15 10.62
C ALA A 81 -3.32 -5.06 9.43
N GLY A 82 -3.28 -6.03 8.52
CA GLY A 82 -4.26 -6.15 7.45
C GLY A 82 -4.13 -7.41 6.61
N ASN A 83 -4.98 -7.60 5.59
CA ASN A 83 -5.94 -6.62 5.08
C ASN A 83 -7.39 -6.90 5.47
N VAL A 84 -8.14 -5.83 5.74
CA VAL A 84 -9.61 -5.87 5.96
C VAL A 84 -10.32 -4.89 5.04
N VAL A 85 -11.65 -5.04 4.92
CA VAL A 85 -12.52 -4.15 4.12
C VAL A 85 -13.84 -3.83 4.82
N THR A 86 -13.95 -4.15 6.11
CA THR A 86 -15.16 -3.98 6.94
C THR A 86 -14.82 -3.23 8.24
N ALA A 87 -15.80 -2.49 8.76
CA ALA A 87 -15.70 -1.84 10.07
C ALA A 87 -15.47 -2.87 11.19
N GLU A 88 -16.17 -4.01 11.15
CA GLU A 88 -16.01 -5.11 12.11
C GLU A 88 -14.57 -5.63 12.15
N GLY A 89 -14.01 -5.99 10.99
CA GLY A 89 -12.62 -6.46 10.92
C GLY A 89 -11.62 -5.37 11.34
N THR A 90 -11.95 -4.10 11.15
CA THR A 90 -11.13 -2.98 11.64
C THR A 90 -11.12 -2.92 13.16
N ARG A 91 -12.31 -2.98 13.79
CA ARG A 91 -12.44 -3.00 15.25
C ARG A 91 -11.69 -4.18 15.86
N ASP A 92 -11.93 -5.38 15.34
CA ASP A 92 -11.37 -6.59 15.92
C ASP A 92 -9.83 -6.61 15.82
N LEU A 93 -9.25 -6.10 14.73
CA LEU A 93 -7.80 -5.95 14.62
C LEU A 93 -7.22 -4.91 15.59
N ILE A 94 -7.94 -3.80 15.82
CA ILE A 94 -7.54 -2.78 16.80
C ILE A 94 -7.58 -3.36 18.21
N GLU A 95 -8.65 -4.07 18.57
CA GLU A 95 -8.82 -4.73 19.86
C GLU A 95 -7.75 -5.81 20.09
N ALA A 96 -7.33 -6.51 19.03
CA ALA A 96 -6.22 -7.46 19.07
C ALA A 96 -4.83 -6.81 19.17
N GLY A 97 -4.73 -5.48 19.11
CA GLY A 97 -3.51 -4.72 19.38
C GLY A 97 -2.88 -4.02 18.18
N ALA A 98 -3.56 -3.93 17.04
CA ALA A 98 -3.11 -3.10 15.92
C ALA A 98 -3.27 -1.61 16.25
N ASP A 99 -2.21 -0.82 16.00
CA ASP A 99 -2.25 0.63 16.12
C ASP A 99 -2.78 1.29 14.83
N ILE A 100 -2.59 0.60 13.69
CA ILE A 100 -3.00 1.02 12.35
C ILE A 100 -3.59 -0.17 11.60
N VAL A 101 -4.70 0.02 10.89
CA VAL A 101 -5.31 -1.04 10.06
C VAL A 101 -5.06 -0.80 8.58
N LYS A 102 -4.54 -1.80 7.87
CA LYS A 102 -4.31 -1.76 6.42
C LYS A 102 -5.58 -2.26 5.70
N VAL A 103 -6.16 -1.39 4.87
CA VAL A 103 -7.49 -1.58 4.27
C VAL A 103 -7.37 -1.80 2.76
N GLY A 104 -7.88 -2.94 2.29
CA GLY A 104 -7.96 -3.24 0.86
C GLY A 104 -7.86 -4.72 0.54
N VAL A 105 -8.93 -5.29 -0.01
CA VAL A 105 -8.95 -6.68 -0.51
C VAL A 105 -9.37 -6.67 -1.98
N GLY A 106 -8.45 -7.11 -2.85
CA GLY A 106 -8.63 -7.11 -4.30
C GLY A 106 -8.41 -5.83 -5.11
N PRO A 107 -8.07 -4.62 -4.58
CA PRO A 107 -7.95 -3.43 -5.42
C PRO A 107 -6.59 -3.31 -6.15
N GLY A 108 -5.60 -4.13 -5.77
CA GLY A 108 -4.25 -4.04 -6.32
C GLY A 108 -4.17 -4.37 -7.80
N ALA A 109 -3.33 -3.67 -8.56
CA ALA A 109 -3.24 -3.79 -10.02
C ALA A 109 -2.92 -5.21 -10.54
N MET A 110 -2.26 -6.03 -9.72
CA MET A 110 -1.87 -7.41 -10.04
C MET A 110 -2.68 -8.46 -9.25
N CYS A 111 -3.64 -8.02 -8.45
CA CYS A 111 -4.45 -8.88 -7.60
C CYS A 111 -5.63 -9.43 -8.40
N THR A 112 -5.85 -10.75 -8.35
CA THR A 112 -6.99 -11.40 -9.01
C THR A 112 -8.03 -11.90 -8.02
N THR A 113 -7.88 -11.66 -6.71
CA THR A 113 -8.77 -12.17 -5.65
C THR A 113 -10.24 -11.99 -5.99
N ARG A 114 -10.69 -10.77 -6.33
CA ARG A 114 -12.10 -10.53 -6.68
C ARG A 114 -12.58 -11.34 -7.88
N MET A 115 -11.75 -11.47 -8.90
CA MET A 115 -12.12 -12.18 -10.13
C MET A 115 -12.13 -13.70 -9.92
N MET A 116 -11.26 -14.20 -9.04
CA MET A 116 -11.15 -15.64 -8.76
C MET A 116 -12.15 -16.11 -7.70
N THR A 117 -12.45 -15.29 -6.69
CA THR A 117 -13.18 -15.73 -5.49
C THR A 117 -14.45 -14.93 -5.22
N GLY A 118 -14.66 -13.80 -5.90
CA GLY A 118 -15.74 -12.85 -5.58
C GLY A 118 -15.49 -12.03 -4.31
N VAL A 119 -14.42 -12.31 -3.55
CA VAL A 119 -14.13 -11.65 -2.28
C VAL A 119 -13.43 -10.31 -2.52
N GLY A 120 -14.00 -9.25 -1.93
CA GLY A 120 -13.42 -7.90 -1.93
C GLY A 120 -14.51 -6.82 -1.92
N ARG A 121 -14.08 -5.56 -1.84
CA ARG A 121 -15.02 -4.43 -1.73
C ARG A 121 -14.49 -3.15 -2.40
N PRO A 122 -15.30 -2.37 -3.13
CA PRO A 122 -14.84 -1.10 -3.72
C PRO A 122 -14.00 -0.26 -2.75
N GLN A 123 -12.80 0.14 -3.18
CA GLN A 123 -11.74 0.58 -2.28
C GLN A 123 -12.12 1.85 -1.51
N PHE A 124 -12.73 2.84 -2.17
CA PHE A 124 -13.15 4.07 -1.51
C PHE A 124 -14.14 3.79 -0.37
N SER A 125 -15.19 3.00 -0.63
CA SER A 125 -16.19 2.63 0.40
C SER A 125 -15.58 1.83 1.54
N ALA A 126 -14.67 0.90 1.23
CA ALA A 126 -13.94 0.13 2.25
C ALA A 126 -13.12 1.06 3.15
N VAL A 127 -12.34 1.97 2.57
CA VAL A 127 -11.55 2.96 3.33
C VAL A 127 -12.46 3.86 4.15
N LEU A 128 -13.54 4.38 3.58
CA LEU A 128 -14.46 5.30 4.26
C LEU A 128 -15.02 4.68 5.55
N GLU A 129 -15.54 3.45 5.46
CA GLU A 129 -16.14 2.78 6.62
C GLU A 129 -15.10 2.32 7.65
N CYS A 130 -13.96 1.78 7.19
CA CYS A 130 -12.90 1.36 8.09
C CYS A 130 -12.26 2.57 8.80
N ALA A 131 -12.06 3.69 8.10
CA ALA A 131 -11.53 4.93 8.67
C ALA A 131 -12.46 5.49 9.74
N ALA A 132 -13.77 5.48 9.50
CA ALA A 132 -14.76 5.92 10.47
C ALA A 132 -14.69 5.10 11.77
N GLU A 133 -14.62 3.77 11.66
CA GLU A 133 -14.53 2.89 12.84
C GLU A 133 -13.19 3.01 13.56
N ALA A 134 -12.08 3.05 12.82
CA ALA A 134 -10.75 3.26 13.42
C ALA A 134 -10.69 4.58 14.19
N ARG A 135 -11.23 5.66 13.63
CA ARG A 135 -11.30 6.97 14.29
C ARG A 135 -12.12 6.94 15.57
N ARG A 136 -13.26 6.23 15.58
CA ARG A 136 -14.08 6.03 16.79
C ARG A 136 -13.29 5.38 17.93
N LEU A 137 -12.31 4.55 17.59
CA LEU A 137 -11.42 3.85 18.52
C LEU A 137 -10.07 4.58 18.76
N GLY A 138 -9.91 5.81 18.25
CA GLY A 138 -8.68 6.59 18.39
C GLY A 138 -7.49 6.03 17.59
N ARG A 139 -7.75 5.29 16.50
CA ARG A 139 -6.76 4.66 15.62
C ARG A 139 -6.90 5.15 14.18
N HIS A 140 -6.00 4.66 13.32
CA HIS A 140 -5.90 5.09 11.92
C HIS A 140 -5.98 3.93 10.94
N VAL A 141 -6.30 4.24 9.68
CA VAL A 141 -6.23 3.27 8.58
C VAL A 141 -5.26 3.70 7.49
N TRP A 142 -4.67 2.73 6.81
CA TRP A 142 -3.93 2.91 5.56
C TRP A 142 -4.73 2.33 4.40
N ALA A 143 -4.88 3.09 3.32
CA ALA A 143 -5.49 2.57 2.09
C ALA A 143 -4.44 1.83 1.25
N ASP A 144 -4.65 0.54 0.99
CA ASP A 144 -3.71 -0.32 0.27
C ASP A 144 -4.26 -0.79 -1.09
N GLY A 145 -3.62 -0.31 -2.16
CA GLY A 145 -3.92 -0.70 -3.54
C GLY A 145 -4.98 0.16 -4.24
N GLY A 146 -5.11 -0.04 -5.57
CA GLY A 146 -6.06 0.68 -6.43
C GLY A 146 -5.61 2.04 -6.94
N VAL A 147 -4.41 2.51 -6.55
CA VAL A 147 -3.86 3.82 -6.96
C VAL A 147 -3.25 3.75 -8.36
N ARG A 148 -3.74 4.60 -9.26
CA ARG A 148 -3.24 4.76 -10.63
C ARG A 148 -2.88 6.20 -10.96
N HIS A 149 -3.52 7.16 -10.28
CA HIS A 149 -3.35 8.59 -10.51
C HIS A 149 -3.26 9.35 -9.17
N PRO A 150 -2.73 10.58 -9.15
CA PRO A 150 -2.75 11.42 -7.95
C PRO A 150 -4.14 11.59 -7.33
N ARG A 151 -5.21 11.65 -8.16
CA ARG A 151 -6.60 11.74 -7.67
C ARG A 151 -7.01 10.55 -6.79
N ASP A 152 -6.44 9.36 -7.01
CA ASP A 152 -6.80 8.17 -6.25
C ASP A 152 -6.23 8.26 -4.83
N VAL A 153 -5.04 8.85 -4.67
CA VAL A 153 -4.46 9.18 -3.35
C VAL A 153 -5.32 10.23 -2.65
N ALA A 154 -5.71 11.29 -3.35
CA ALA A 154 -6.59 12.32 -2.79
C ALA A 154 -7.95 11.75 -2.36
N LEU A 155 -8.57 10.87 -3.14
CA LEU A 155 -9.83 10.21 -2.78
C LEU A 155 -9.68 9.29 -1.56
N ALA A 156 -8.59 8.51 -1.48
CA ALA A 156 -8.33 7.67 -0.32
C ALA A 156 -8.14 8.49 0.97
N LEU A 157 -7.43 9.62 0.88
CA LEU A 157 -7.27 10.55 2.00
C LEU A 157 -8.60 11.24 2.33
N ALA A 158 -9.38 11.68 1.35
CA ALA A 158 -10.71 12.25 1.59
C ALA A 158 -11.66 11.26 2.28
N ALA A 159 -11.51 9.95 2.02
CA ALA A 159 -12.24 8.90 2.73
C ALA A 159 -11.78 8.70 4.19
N GLY A 160 -10.74 9.39 4.65
CA GLY A 160 -10.26 9.34 6.04
C GLY A 160 -9.04 8.44 6.27
N ALA A 161 -8.40 7.93 5.22
CA ALA A 161 -7.11 7.26 5.39
C ALA A 161 -6.05 8.22 5.93
N ALA A 162 -5.17 7.73 6.79
CA ALA A 162 -4.00 8.47 7.28
C ALA A 162 -2.83 8.41 6.28
N ASN A 163 -2.67 7.26 5.61
CA ASN A 163 -1.67 7.07 4.55
C ASN A 163 -2.23 6.20 3.42
N VAL A 164 -1.56 6.24 2.26
CA VAL A 164 -1.90 5.44 1.09
C VAL A 164 -0.68 4.62 0.67
N MET A 165 -0.83 3.30 0.58
CA MET A 165 0.20 2.38 0.14
C MET A 165 0.10 2.18 -1.39
N VAL A 166 1.22 2.42 -2.08
CA VAL A 166 1.31 2.41 -3.55
C VAL A 166 2.30 1.33 -3.98
N GLY A 167 1.83 0.40 -4.83
CA GLY A 167 2.64 -0.70 -5.35
C GLY A 167 3.07 -0.49 -6.79
N SER A 168 2.19 -0.83 -7.75
CA SER A 168 2.51 -0.91 -9.18
C SER A 168 3.06 0.38 -9.78
N TRP A 169 2.63 1.53 -9.28
CA TRP A 169 3.13 2.81 -9.78
C TRP A 169 4.61 3.03 -9.47
N PHE A 170 5.08 2.60 -8.28
CA PHE A 170 6.49 2.67 -7.89
C PHE A 170 7.33 1.52 -8.44
N ALA A 171 6.73 0.43 -8.90
CA ALA A 171 7.45 -0.73 -9.40
C ALA A 171 8.28 -0.44 -10.67
N GLY A 172 7.86 0.52 -11.49
CA GLY A 172 8.57 0.97 -12.70
C GLY A 172 9.51 2.15 -12.46
N THR A 173 10.32 2.13 -11.40
CA THR A 173 11.29 3.19 -11.05
C THR A 173 12.69 2.62 -10.93
N TYR A 174 13.73 3.46 -10.87
CA TYR A 174 15.09 2.99 -10.63
C TYR A 174 15.26 2.34 -9.25
N GLU A 175 14.59 2.87 -8.23
CA GLU A 175 14.73 2.48 -6.82
C GLU A 175 13.99 1.19 -6.47
N SER A 176 13.01 0.76 -7.27
CA SER A 176 12.33 -0.50 -7.04
C SER A 176 13.28 -1.71 -7.14
N PRO A 177 13.00 -2.83 -6.46
CA PRO A 177 13.86 -4.01 -6.56
C PRO A 177 13.81 -4.66 -7.95
N GLY A 178 14.84 -5.45 -8.26
CA GLY A 178 14.95 -6.22 -9.50
C GLY A 178 15.71 -5.50 -10.62
N ASP A 179 16.26 -6.29 -11.53
CA ASP A 179 17.10 -5.79 -12.61
C ASP A 179 16.29 -5.12 -13.72
N LEU A 180 16.87 -4.07 -14.30
CA LEU A 180 16.29 -3.36 -15.42
C LEU A 180 16.35 -4.22 -16.68
N GLN A 181 15.18 -4.46 -17.27
CA GLN A 181 15.02 -5.23 -18.49
C GLN A 181 14.78 -4.29 -19.68
N ARG A 182 15.07 -4.77 -20.89
CA ARG A 182 14.85 -4.03 -22.13
C ARG A 182 13.87 -4.77 -23.03
N ALA A 183 12.78 -4.12 -23.41
CA ALA A 183 11.82 -4.65 -24.35
C ALA A 183 12.35 -4.58 -25.79
N ALA A 184 11.69 -5.29 -26.71
CA ALA A 184 12.07 -5.33 -28.13
C ALA A 184 12.01 -3.94 -28.80
N ASP A 185 11.11 -3.06 -28.34
CA ASP A 185 10.99 -1.66 -28.77
C ASP A 185 12.03 -0.73 -28.11
N GLY A 186 12.93 -1.29 -27.30
CA GLY A 186 14.00 -0.58 -26.62
C GLY A 186 13.61 0.09 -25.31
N ARG A 187 12.33 0.04 -24.90
CA ARG A 187 11.87 0.60 -23.63
C ARG A 187 12.37 -0.20 -22.45
N LEU A 188 12.72 0.51 -21.38
CA LEU A 188 13.18 -0.09 -20.14
C LEU A 188 11.98 -0.43 -19.26
N TYR A 189 12.02 -1.60 -18.62
CA TYR A 189 10.98 -2.05 -17.70
C TYR A 189 11.55 -2.88 -16.57
N LYS A 190 10.78 -3.03 -15.49
CA LYS A 190 11.02 -4.03 -14.44
C LYS A 190 9.85 -5.00 -14.37
N GLU A 191 10.13 -6.22 -13.94
CA GLU A 191 9.10 -7.20 -13.69
C GLU A 191 8.46 -6.98 -12.32
N SER A 192 7.13 -7.03 -12.28
CA SER A 192 6.37 -6.99 -11.04
C SER A 192 5.36 -8.14 -11.03
N PHE A 193 5.04 -8.64 -9.84
CA PHE A 193 4.09 -9.74 -9.65
C PHE A 193 3.31 -9.58 -8.34
N GLY A 194 2.09 -10.11 -8.28
CA GLY A 194 1.28 -10.07 -7.08
C GLY A 194 1.82 -11.01 -5.97
N MET A 195 1.69 -10.62 -4.71
CA MET A 195 2.20 -11.42 -3.57
C MET A 195 1.49 -12.77 -3.37
N ALA A 196 0.34 -12.97 -4.00
CA ALA A 196 -0.36 -14.25 -4.04
C ALA A 196 -0.25 -14.97 -5.41
N SER A 197 0.58 -14.46 -6.34
CA SER A 197 0.89 -15.13 -7.62
C SER A 197 1.74 -16.39 -7.43
N ALA A 198 1.75 -17.27 -8.44
CA ALA A 198 2.63 -18.43 -8.54
C ALA A 198 4.08 -18.16 -8.15
N ARG A 199 4.62 -17.05 -8.67
CA ARG A 199 6.00 -16.66 -8.45
C ARG A 199 6.25 -16.33 -6.98
N ALA A 200 5.37 -15.56 -6.36
CA ALA A 200 5.47 -15.24 -4.94
C ALA A 200 5.27 -16.48 -4.04
N VAL A 201 4.33 -17.36 -4.41
CA VAL A 201 4.09 -18.63 -3.71
C VAL A 201 5.33 -19.50 -3.76
N ARG A 202 5.99 -19.65 -4.91
CA ARG A 202 7.22 -20.44 -5.03
C ARG A 202 8.37 -19.86 -4.21
N LEU A 203 8.53 -18.55 -4.19
CA LEU A 203 9.61 -17.89 -3.43
C LEU A 203 9.39 -18.03 -1.91
N ARG A 204 8.16 -17.83 -1.42
CA ARG A 204 7.86 -17.95 0.03
C ARG A 204 7.88 -19.39 0.55
N THR A 205 7.69 -20.37 -0.34
CA THR A 205 7.68 -21.81 -0.03
C THR A 205 8.98 -22.50 -0.45
N ALA A 206 10.05 -21.74 -0.69
CA ALA A 206 11.32 -22.27 -1.17
C ALA A 206 11.95 -23.29 -0.20
N GLU A 207 11.63 -23.19 1.09
CA GLU A 207 12.09 -24.09 2.16
C GLU A 207 11.08 -25.20 2.50
N ASP A 208 9.87 -25.18 1.93
CA ASP A 208 8.86 -26.21 2.17
C ASP A 208 9.23 -27.53 1.47
N SER A 209 8.68 -28.63 2.00
CA SER A 209 8.74 -29.95 1.35
C SER A 209 8.17 -29.87 -0.08
N PRO A 210 8.65 -30.70 -1.03
CA PRO A 210 8.13 -30.71 -2.39
C PRO A 210 6.61 -30.92 -2.47
N PHE A 211 6.05 -31.76 -1.58
CA PHE A 211 4.62 -32.03 -1.50
C PHE A 211 3.82 -30.81 -1.03
N ASP A 212 4.26 -30.16 0.05
CA ASP A 212 3.58 -28.96 0.57
C ASP A 212 3.67 -27.79 -0.42
N ARG A 213 4.81 -27.66 -1.10
CA ARG A 213 5.00 -26.69 -2.17
C ARG A 213 4.03 -26.92 -3.33
N ALA A 214 3.92 -28.17 -3.80
CA ALA A 214 2.99 -28.53 -4.87
C ALA A 214 1.53 -28.24 -4.47
N ARG A 215 1.14 -28.58 -3.24
CA ARG A 215 -0.21 -28.29 -2.73
C ARG A 215 -0.50 -26.79 -2.66
N LYS A 216 0.45 -25.97 -2.18
CA LYS A 216 0.28 -24.51 -2.06
C LYS A 216 0.26 -23.80 -3.42
N ALA A 217 0.91 -24.36 -4.44
CA ALA A 217 0.89 -23.83 -5.81
C ALA A 217 -0.45 -24.03 -6.55
N LEU A 218 -1.38 -24.83 -6.02
CA LEU A 218 -2.69 -25.04 -6.65
C LEU A 218 -3.68 -23.87 -6.47
N PHE A 219 -3.43 -22.98 -5.49
CA PHE A 219 -4.40 -21.97 -5.04
C PHE A 219 -3.81 -20.56 -5.14
N GLU A 220 -3.55 -20.11 -6.37
CA GLU A 220 -2.87 -18.84 -6.66
C GLU A 220 -3.86 -17.70 -6.95
N GLU A 221 -3.60 -16.53 -6.38
CA GLU A 221 -4.38 -15.31 -6.61
C GLU A 221 -3.45 -14.16 -7.00
N GLY A 222 -3.10 -14.08 -8.27
CA GLY A 222 -2.40 -12.92 -8.83
C GLY A 222 -1.68 -13.24 -10.11
N ILE A 223 -1.38 -12.21 -10.90
CA ILE A 223 -0.59 -12.40 -12.12
C ILE A 223 0.90 -12.54 -11.77
N SER A 224 1.54 -13.50 -12.41
CA SER A 224 2.95 -13.87 -12.15
C SER A 224 3.96 -13.02 -12.91
N THR A 225 3.51 -12.26 -13.91
CA THR A 225 4.35 -11.30 -14.63
C THR A 225 3.53 -10.09 -15.07
N SER A 226 4.08 -8.91 -14.82
CA SER A 226 3.63 -7.67 -15.42
C SER A 226 4.85 -6.78 -15.68
N ARG A 227 4.89 -6.15 -16.86
CA ARG A 227 6.01 -5.29 -17.26
C ARG A 227 5.70 -3.86 -16.83
N MET A 228 6.43 -3.39 -15.82
CA MET A 228 6.32 -2.03 -15.32
C MET A 228 7.37 -1.18 -16.05
N PHE A 229 6.93 -0.49 -17.08
CA PHE A 229 7.82 0.35 -17.88
C PHE A 229 8.24 1.60 -17.10
N LEU A 230 9.51 1.95 -17.21
CA LEU A 230 10.01 3.21 -16.68
C LEU A 230 9.58 4.35 -17.61
N ASP A 231 9.06 5.44 -17.04
CA ASP A 231 8.87 6.68 -17.79
C ASP A 231 10.24 7.34 -17.98
N PRO A 232 10.76 7.48 -19.22
CA PRO A 232 12.07 8.09 -19.45
C PRO A 232 12.16 9.54 -18.97
N ARG A 233 11.02 10.22 -18.79
CA ARG A 233 10.97 11.60 -18.27
C ARG A 233 10.85 11.66 -16.75
N ARG A 234 10.47 10.55 -16.10
CA ARG A 234 10.21 10.43 -14.66
C ARG A 234 10.68 9.07 -14.14
N PRO A 235 11.97 8.73 -14.29
CA PRO A 235 12.41 7.37 -14.05
C PRO A 235 12.67 7.07 -12.57
N GLY A 236 12.74 8.09 -11.70
CA GLY A 236 12.95 7.94 -10.27
C GLY A 236 11.65 7.98 -9.47
N VAL A 237 11.63 7.33 -8.32
CA VAL A 237 10.48 7.36 -7.40
C VAL A 237 10.15 8.77 -6.91
N GLU A 238 11.17 9.62 -6.73
CA GLU A 238 10.96 11.02 -6.34
C GLU A 238 10.15 11.81 -7.38
N ASP A 239 10.29 11.50 -8.69
CA ASP A 239 9.50 12.15 -9.74
C ASP A 239 8.00 11.83 -9.61
N LEU A 240 7.69 10.61 -9.16
CA LEU A 240 6.33 10.16 -8.90
C LEU A 240 5.80 10.76 -7.59
N ILE A 241 6.63 10.90 -6.56
CA ILE A 241 6.28 11.57 -5.31
C ILE A 241 5.93 13.04 -5.58
N ASP A 242 6.72 13.76 -6.38
CA ASP A 242 6.41 15.13 -6.79
C ASP A 242 5.02 15.23 -7.42
N GLN A 243 4.68 14.30 -8.31
CA GLN A 243 3.39 14.25 -8.99
C GLN A 243 2.22 13.96 -8.04
N ILE A 244 2.40 13.02 -7.13
CA ILE A 244 1.40 12.67 -6.11
C ILE A 244 1.15 13.87 -5.21
N VAL A 245 2.21 14.47 -4.66
CA VAL A 245 2.11 15.61 -3.75
C VAL A 245 1.49 16.82 -4.46
N ALA A 246 1.87 17.10 -5.70
CA ALA A 246 1.26 18.18 -6.48
C ALA A 246 -0.24 17.97 -6.67
N GLY A 247 -0.67 16.76 -7.05
CA GLY A 247 -2.08 16.43 -7.20
C GLY A 247 -2.86 16.53 -5.88
N LEU A 248 -2.30 16.00 -4.79
CA LEU A 248 -2.91 16.08 -3.47
C LEU A 248 -3.05 17.53 -2.98
N ARG A 249 -1.99 18.34 -3.07
CA ARG A 249 -2.04 19.76 -2.67
C ARG A 249 -3.06 20.54 -3.49
N SER A 250 -3.21 20.22 -4.78
CA SER A 250 -4.25 20.79 -5.63
C SER A 250 -5.65 20.41 -5.11
N SER A 251 -5.91 19.13 -4.83
CA SER A 251 -7.16 18.69 -4.22
C SER A 251 -7.44 19.35 -2.87
N CYS A 252 -6.45 19.50 -2.00
CA CYS A 252 -6.60 20.23 -0.74
C CYS A 252 -6.99 21.70 -0.97
N THR A 253 -6.40 22.35 -1.97
CA THR A 253 -6.76 23.73 -2.36
C THR A 253 -8.23 23.84 -2.78
N TYR A 254 -8.70 22.91 -3.63
CA TYR A 254 -10.12 22.88 -4.05
C TYR A 254 -11.09 22.62 -2.88
N ALA A 255 -10.69 21.79 -1.92
CA ALA A 255 -11.47 21.53 -0.71
C ALA A 255 -11.33 22.63 0.36
N GLY A 256 -10.48 23.64 0.12
CA GLY A 256 -10.16 24.67 1.10
C GLY A 256 -9.45 24.15 2.36
N ALA A 257 -8.66 23.08 2.26
CA ALA A 257 -7.97 22.44 3.37
C ALA A 257 -6.45 22.75 3.36
N ARG A 258 -5.89 22.99 4.55
CA ARG A 258 -4.46 23.24 4.79
C ARG A 258 -3.79 22.10 5.55
N THR A 259 -4.56 21.24 6.19
CA THR A 259 -4.09 19.99 6.82
C THR A 259 -4.88 18.79 6.30
N LEU A 260 -4.42 17.57 6.60
CA LEU A 260 -5.14 16.37 6.23
C LEU A 260 -6.43 16.21 7.05
N GLU A 261 -6.44 16.67 8.31
CA GLU A 261 -7.63 16.70 9.16
C GLU A 261 -8.71 17.61 8.56
N GLU A 262 -8.35 18.84 8.16
CA GLU A 262 -9.28 19.73 7.46
C GLU A 262 -9.76 19.10 6.14
N PHE A 263 -8.89 18.36 5.45
CA PHE A 263 -9.26 17.70 4.20
C PHE A 263 -10.26 16.56 4.43
N HIS A 264 -10.09 15.77 5.50
CA HIS A 264 -11.05 14.74 5.91
C HIS A 264 -12.43 15.32 6.24
N GLU A 265 -12.46 16.50 6.85
CA GLU A 265 -13.70 17.16 7.27
C GLU A 265 -14.42 17.92 6.14
N ARG A 266 -13.66 18.57 5.25
CA ARG A 266 -14.20 19.48 4.23
C ARG A 266 -14.42 18.83 2.87
N ALA A 267 -13.69 17.77 2.54
CA ALA A 267 -13.81 17.14 1.23
C ALA A 267 -15.23 16.57 1.02
N THR A 268 -15.88 17.01 -0.06
CA THR A 268 -17.16 16.44 -0.50
C THR A 268 -16.91 15.54 -1.70
N VAL A 269 -17.33 14.28 -1.62
CA VAL A 269 -17.16 13.29 -2.69
C VAL A 269 -18.50 12.97 -3.32
N GLY A 270 -18.58 13.12 -4.65
CA GLY A 270 -19.75 12.75 -5.44
C GLY A 270 -19.56 11.42 -6.16
N ILE A 271 -20.65 10.67 -6.35
CA ILE A 271 -20.67 9.46 -7.17
C ILE A 271 -20.75 9.87 -8.64
N GLN A 272 -19.86 9.30 -9.47
CA GLN A 272 -19.85 9.51 -10.91
C GLN A 272 -20.30 8.24 -11.62
N ASN A 273 -21.21 8.37 -12.59
CA ASN A 273 -21.44 7.33 -13.58
C ASN A 273 -20.30 7.33 -14.63
N PRO A 274 -20.24 6.35 -15.54
CA PRO A 274 -19.17 6.32 -16.56
C PRO A 274 -19.08 7.58 -17.43
N SER A 275 -20.22 8.20 -17.78
CA SER A 275 -20.24 9.44 -18.55
C SER A 275 -19.63 10.61 -17.77
N GLY A 276 -19.96 10.77 -16.49
CA GLY A 276 -19.37 11.81 -15.63
C GLY A 276 -17.89 11.57 -15.35
N TYR A 277 -17.44 10.32 -15.31
CA TYR A 277 -16.00 10.01 -15.28
C TYR A 277 -15.32 10.41 -16.59
N ALA A 278 -15.92 10.07 -17.74
CA ALA A 278 -15.39 10.37 -19.07
C ALA A 278 -15.34 11.88 -19.34
N GLU A 279 -16.31 12.65 -18.85
CA GLU A 279 -16.35 14.11 -18.93
C GLU A 279 -15.10 14.76 -18.30
N GLY A 280 -14.58 14.21 -17.20
CA GLY A 280 -13.39 14.70 -16.53
C GLY A 280 -12.06 14.24 -17.14
N MET A 281 -12.08 13.36 -18.15
CA MET A 281 -10.86 12.86 -18.79
C MET A 281 -10.39 13.83 -19.88
N PRO A 282 -9.08 14.07 -20.03
CA PRO A 282 -8.57 14.91 -21.10
C PRO A 282 -8.84 14.28 -22.47
N LEU A 283 -9.28 15.10 -23.43
CA LEU A 283 -9.40 14.70 -24.83
C LEU A 283 -8.08 14.98 -25.56
N SER A 284 -7.48 13.96 -26.16
CA SER A 284 -6.24 14.10 -26.96
C SER A 284 -6.48 14.74 -28.32
N THR A 285 -7.74 14.78 -28.75
CA THR A 285 -8.20 15.31 -30.04
C THR A 285 -9.54 15.98 -29.77
N SER A 286 -9.63 17.27 -30.08
CA SER A 286 -10.85 18.07 -29.96
C SER A 286 -11.64 18.06 -31.28
N TRP A 287 -12.90 18.49 -31.23
CA TRP A 287 -13.71 18.81 -32.42
C TRP A 287 -13.07 19.91 -33.27
#